data_AF-A0A814PDA7-F1
#
_entry.id   AF-A0A814PDA7-F1
#
_cell.length_a   1.000
_cell.length_b   1.000
_cell.length_c   1.000
_cell.angle_alpha   90.00
_cell.angle_beta   90.00
_cell.angle_gamma   90.00
#
_symmetry.space_group_name_H-M   'P 1'
#
loop_
_entity.id
_entity.type
_entity.pdbx_description
1 polymer ?
#
loop_
_entity_poly.entity_id
_entity_poly.type
_entity_poly.pdbx_seq_one_letter_code
_entity_poly.pdbx_strand_id
1 'polypeptide(L)'
;MTDNKNSKRRIFIREHVYKRDNYLDEVEFEFIDDFESNSSIEQNYSLWLRRDHYMKTILRRYGYSENKMPTFEEYIDTIRSLIVGHCCSEYDLRRAFHIFDLDQNGIIELHEFYQFISIIGRSTTEDKISNFIERINISDDRNLNYEQFKQFVRLGHGREMLVNVSFDKQTFSEDEITDELAELNINPHDSINFIKRSIKKSDNKQEQLMASNIDDKKVDLNGPGEMGKPVEIDKTKLSPYELIKYENGFEKHAFNVYASDLISYHRSLPDVRDPDCQKLQHEPISLTASIIMCFHNEAWSVLLRSIHSVINRSPSHLLKEIILVDDFSDMEHLKEPLDKYIKHLKIVSIVRQKQREGLIRSRLAGAAIAKGDVIIFLDSHIEATEGWLEPLLGPILQNRTFVVTPVIDTIDEDTLQYNFVVLDAISTGGFDWNLEFNWYSISDRERERRKHHLEPIRTPTMAGGLFAISKSYFYELGSYFCVDANTDPKHFNEPVISYPCHNEGGNQFFMLTKIGEIRRDHGCLEYNGGIADINKDDKVLVFSCHGEKGNQYWIYNENNQIYHPASNSCMTLSNDSEHIQMQVCDLSNAAQKWSWTQRLLNETNNT
;
A
#
# COMPACT_ATOMS: atom_id res chain seq x y z
N MET A 1 -67.78 13.23 -16.00
CA MET A 1 -67.48 11.86 -15.52
C MET A 1 -66.01 11.63 -15.83
N THR A 2 -65.13 11.96 -14.87
CA THR A 2 -64.37 11.01 -14.00
C THR A 2 -63.38 10.18 -14.83
N ASP A 3 -62.11 9.97 -14.52
CA ASP A 3 -61.14 10.33 -13.49
C ASP A 3 -59.87 9.54 -13.97
N ASN A 4 -58.67 10.12 -14.17
CA ASN A 4 -57.60 10.32 -13.18
C ASN A 4 -56.35 9.42 -13.45
N LYS A 5 -55.18 9.97 -13.07
CA LYS A 5 -53.78 9.44 -13.00
C LYS A 5 -52.90 9.59 -14.26
N ASN A 6 -52.14 10.69 -14.44
CA ASN A 6 -50.86 11.14 -13.81
C ASN A 6 -49.68 10.14 -13.99
N SER A 7 -48.44 10.51 -14.32
CA SER A 7 -47.76 11.82 -14.27
C SER A 7 -46.52 11.85 -15.20
N LYS A 8 -46.37 12.94 -15.96
CA LYS A 8 -45.12 13.43 -16.56
C LYS A 8 -44.39 14.31 -15.53
N ARG A 9 -43.05 14.35 -15.52
CA ARG A 9 -42.30 15.39 -14.78
C ARG A 9 -41.16 16.00 -15.62
N ARG A 10 -41.26 17.32 -15.77
CA ARG A 10 -40.30 18.40 -16.10
C ARG A 10 -41.02 19.67 -15.57
N ILE A 11 -40.45 20.71 -14.95
CA ILE A 11 -39.07 21.12 -14.64
C ILE A 11 -39.13 22.41 -13.73
N PHE A 12 -38.08 22.67 -12.90
CA PHE A 12 -37.56 23.96 -12.32
C PHE A 12 -38.42 24.86 -11.39
N ILE A 13 -37.96 25.69 -10.43
CA ILE A 13 -36.65 26.23 -9.95
C ILE A 13 -36.84 26.91 -8.53
N ARG A 14 -35.72 27.09 -7.77
CA ARG A 14 -35.35 28.20 -6.82
C ARG A 14 -35.35 28.06 -5.27
N GLU A 15 -34.44 28.88 -4.73
CA GLU A 15 -33.76 29.00 -3.42
C GLU A 15 -34.58 29.52 -2.21
N HIS A 16 -33.97 29.29 -1.03
CA HIS A 16 -33.93 30.10 0.22
C HIS A 16 -35.07 30.05 1.28
N VAL A 17 -34.66 29.59 2.48
CA VAL A 17 -34.73 30.28 3.81
C VAL A 17 -35.96 30.12 4.77
N TYR A 18 -35.63 29.63 5.98
CA TYR A 18 -36.17 29.79 7.36
C TYR A 18 -37.54 29.23 7.88
N LYS A 19 -37.41 28.46 8.97
CA LYS A 19 -38.11 28.47 10.30
C LYS A 19 -39.48 27.77 10.53
N ARG A 20 -39.41 26.87 11.54
CA ARG A 20 -40.27 26.63 12.74
C ARG A 20 -41.65 25.94 12.65
N ASP A 21 -41.73 24.88 13.47
CA ASP A 21 -42.73 24.53 14.50
C ASP A 21 -43.93 23.58 14.23
N ASN A 22 -43.91 22.50 15.02
CA ASN A 22 -44.96 21.82 15.81
C ASN A 22 -46.00 20.88 15.15
N TYR A 23 -45.99 19.60 15.56
CA TYR A 23 -46.89 18.94 16.54
C TYR A 23 -46.62 17.41 16.53
N LEU A 24 -46.05 16.87 17.62
CA LEU A 24 -46.64 15.99 18.67
C LEU A 24 -46.97 14.55 18.24
N ASP A 25 -46.35 13.57 18.92
CA ASP A 25 -47.04 12.82 19.98
C ASP A 25 -46.02 12.21 20.96
N GLU A 26 -46.26 12.46 22.25
CA GLU A 26 -45.56 11.94 23.43
C GLU A 26 -46.03 10.51 23.73
N VAL A 27 -45.08 9.62 24.06
CA VAL A 27 -45.32 8.48 24.93
C VAL A 27 -44.18 8.47 25.94
N GLU A 28 -44.49 8.93 27.15
CA GLU A 28 -43.64 8.76 28.34
C GLU A 28 -43.62 7.28 28.73
N PHE A 29 -42.42 6.72 28.86
CA PHE A 29 -42.15 5.57 29.71
C PHE A 29 -41.24 6.03 30.84
N GLU A 30 -41.77 6.06 32.06
CA GLU A 30 -40.99 6.11 33.29
C GLU A 30 -40.07 4.89 33.33
N PHE A 31 -38.76 5.12 33.42
CA PHE A 31 -37.83 4.14 33.96
C PHE A 31 -37.18 4.73 35.21
N ILE A 32 -37.15 3.86 36.21
CA ILE A 32 -36.65 4.04 37.56
C ILE A 32 -35.20 4.53 37.54
N ASP A 33 -35.00 5.74 38.06
CA ASP A 33 -33.71 6.21 38.57
C ASP A 33 -33.32 5.31 39.75
N ASP A 34 -32.33 4.45 39.56
CA ASP A 34 -31.41 3.99 40.60
C ASP A 34 -30.29 3.16 39.93
N PHE A 35 -29.30 3.86 39.37
CA PHE A 35 -27.94 3.32 39.33
C PHE A 35 -26.97 4.43 39.71
N GLU A 36 -26.42 4.27 40.91
CA GLU A 36 -25.50 5.17 41.57
C GLU A 36 -24.25 5.45 40.70
N SER A 37 -24.12 6.72 40.32
CA SER A 37 -22.86 7.44 40.09
C SER A 37 -21.95 6.98 38.93
N ASN A 38 -22.08 7.69 37.80
CA ASN A 38 -21.05 7.80 36.75
C ASN A 38 -19.67 8.25 37.26
N SER A 39 -19.58 8.77 38.50
CA SER A 39 -18.32 9.23 39.08
C SER A 39 -17.33 8.09 39.36
N SER A 40 -17.78 6.84 39.56
CA SER A 40 -16.87 5.71 39.84
C SER A 40 -16.13 5.22 38.58
N ILE A 41 -16.75 5.32 37.41
CA ILE A 41 -16.20 4.82 36.13
C ILE A 41 -15.17 5.81 35.56
N GLU A 42 -15.43 7.12 35.63
CA GLU A 42 -14.44 8.15 35.25
C GLU A 42 -13.25 8.21 36.22
N GLN A 43 -13.49 8.00 37.53
CA GLN A 43 -12.41 7.85 38.51
C GLN A 43 -11.57 6.60 38.26
N ASN A 44 -12.18 5.47 37.86
CA ASN A 44 -11.45 4.26 37.47
C ASN A 44 -10.69 4.41 36.15
N TYR A 45 -11.23 5.14 35.17
CA TYR A 45 -10.62 5.38 33.86
C TYR A 45 -9.24 6.06 33.94
N SER A 46 -9.14 7.13 34.73
CA SER A 46 -7.89 7.90 34.89
C SER A 46 -6.85 7.17 35.75
N LEU A 47 -7.29 6.41 36.77
CA LEU A 47 -6.43 5.52 37.57
C LEU A 47 -5.91 4.32 36.76
N TRP A 48 -6.75 3.76 35.88
CA TRP A 48 -6.43 2.63 35.01
C TRP A 48 -5.44 3.02 33.90
N LEU A 49 -5.65 4.15 33.20
CA LEU A 49 -4.71 4.68 32.20
C LEU A 49 -3.34 5.07 32.76
N ARG A 50 -3.27 5.50 34.04
CA ARG A 50 -2.01 5.87 34.70
C ARG A 50 -1.21 4.67 35.18
N ARG A 51 -1.89 3.60 35.62
CA ARG A 51 -1.28 2.35 36.11
C ARG A 51 -0.90 1.38 35.00
N ASP A 52 -1.62 1.42 33.89
CA ASP A 52 -1.36 0.55 32.76
C ASP A 52 -0.24 1.11 31.85
N HIS A 53 0.98 0.62 32.07
CA HIS A 53 2.17 0.95 31.28
C HIS A 53 1.99 0.60 29.78
N TYR A 54 1.03 -0.26 29.46
CA TYR A 54 0.75 -0.77 28.13
C TYR A 54 -0.18 0.15 27.33
N MET A 55 -1.26 0.66 27.94
CA MET A 55 -2.11 1.66 27.27
C MET A 55 -1.38 2.96 26.97
N LYS A 56 -0.42 3.35 27.81
CA LYS A 56 0.50 4.47 27.51
C LYS A 56 1.30 4.26 26.21
N THR A 57 1.51 3.02 25.78
CA THR A 57 2.23 2.69 24.55
C THR A 57 1.33 2.76 23.32
N ILE A 58 0.07 2.34 23.43
CA ILE A 58 -0.94 2.48 22.36
C ILE A 58 -1.28 3.96 22.15
N LEU A 59 -1.50 4.71 23.23
CA LEU A 59 -1.78 6.14 23.19
C LEU A 59 -0.66 6.94 22.52
N ARG A 60 0.61 6.53 22.72
CA ARG A 60 1.77 7.08 21.99
C ARG A 60 1.72 6.85 20.47
N ARG A 61 1.16 5.73 20.00
CA ARG A 61 0.98 5.46 18.56
C ARG A 61 -0.06 6.39 17.91
N TYR A 62 -1.03 6.88 18.69
CA TYR A 62 -2.04 7.86 18.27
C TYR A 62 -1.67 9.31 18.63
N GLY A 63 -0.44 9.56 19.06
CA GLY A 63 0.09 10.91 19.32
C GLY A 63 -0.16 11.45 20.73
N TYR A 64 -0.69 10.63 21.65
CA TYR A 64 -0.91 10.99 23.05
C TYR A 64 0.33 10.65 23.90
N SER A 65 0.61 11.47 24.91
CA SER A 65 1.81 11.34 25.77
C SER A 65 1.43 11.44 27.24
N GLU A 66 2.39 11.26 28.16
CA GLU A 66 2.11 11.41 29.60
C GLU A 66 1.59 12.81 29.97
N ASN A 67 1.90 13.83 29.16
CA ASN A 67 1.45 15.21 29.34
C ASN A 67 0.27 15.60 28.42
N LYS A 68 -0.24 14.66 27.62
CA LYS A 68 -1.35 14.86 26.69
C LYS A 68 -2.09 13.54 26.50
N MET A 69 -2.83 13.12 27.52
CA MET A 69 -3.66 11.91 27.53
C MET A 69 -4.94 12.14 26.70
N PRO A 70 -5.53 11.08 26.10
CA PRO A 70 -6.80 11.21 25.41
C PRO A 70 -7.91 11.57 26.39
N THR A 71 -8.88 12.38 25.94
CA THR A 71 -10.14 12.53 26.66
C THR A 71 -10.87 11.18 26.71
N PHE A 72 -11.82 11.02 27.64
CA PHE A 72 -12.63 9.80 27.71
C PHE A 72 -13.29 9.47 26.35
N GLU A 73 -13.76 10.49 25.64
CA GLU A 73 -14.31 10.36 24.28
C GLU A 73 -13.28 9.82 23.26
N GLU A 74 -12.05 10.32 23.27
CA GLU A 74 -10.98 9.90 22.34
C GLU A 74 -10.49 8.46 22.64
N TYR A 75 -10.49 8.05 23.90
CA TYR A 75 -10.20 6.68 24.30
C TYR A 75 -11.28 5.71 23.84
N ILE A 76 -12.54 6.08 24.02
CA ILE A 76 -13.67 5.31 23.53
C ILE A 76 -13.63 5.18 22.00
N ASP A 77 -13.25 6.24 21.27
CA ASP A 77 -13.03 6.18 19.81
C ASP A 77 -11.91 5.22 19.40
N THR A 78 -10.83 5.15 20.20
CA THR A 78 -9.72 4.22 19.98
C THR A 78 -10.19 2.77 20.14
N ILE A 79 -11.01 2.47 21.16
CA ILE A 79 -11.56 1.12 21.35
C ILE A 79 -12.63 0.77 20.31
N ARG A 80 -13.48 1.74 19.90
CA ARG A 80 -14.39 1.56 18.77
C ARG A 80 -13.64 1.20 17.48
N SER A 81 -12.49 1.84 17.23
CA SER A 81 -11.65 1.53 16.07
C SER A 81 -11.07 0.10 16.10
N LEU A 82 -10.81 -0.46 17.29
CA LEU A 82 -10.36 -1.85 17.45
C LEU A 82 -11.50 -2.86 17.16
N ILE A 83 -12.76 -2.49 17.42
CA ILE A 83 -13.93 -3.37 17.18
C ILE A 83 -14.40 -3.31 15.72
N VAL A 84 -14.21 -2.18 15.03
CA VAL A 84 -14.73 -1.93 13.66
C VAL A 84 -13.73 -2.32 12.54
N GLY A 85 -12.46 -2.55 12.88
CA GLY A 85 -11.41 -2.86 11.90
C GLY A 85 -11.43 -4.30 11.36
N HIS A 86 -11.21 -4.45 10.05
CA HIS A 86 -10.90 -5.77 9.46
C HIS A 86 -9.57 -6.29 10.00
N CYS A 87 -9.58 -7.54 10.47
CA CYS A 87 -8.42 -8.32 10.90
C CYS A 87 -7.71 -7.76 12.15
N CYS A 88 -8.34 -7.93 13.31
CA CYS A 88 -7.63 -7.84 14.58
C CYS A 88 -6.63 -9.00 14.69
N SER A 89 -5.36 -8.70 15.03
CA SER A 89 -4.39 -9.74 15.39
C SER A 89 -4.92 -10.56 16.57
N GLU A 90 -4.45 -11.79 16.78
CA GLU A 90 -4.88 -12.59 17.95
C GLU A 90 -4.59 -11.86 19.27
N TYR A 91 -3.56 -11.02 19.28
CA TYR A 91 -3.21 -10.16 20.38
C TYR A 91 -4.24 -9.05 20.61
N ASP A 92 -4.72 -8.39 19.55
CA ASP A 92 -5.76 -7.36 19.65
C ASP A 92 -7.12 -7.96 20.05
N LEU A 93 -7.43 -9.19 19.61
CA LEU A 93 -8.65 -9.91 20.01
C LEU A 93 -8.61 -10.32 21.48
N ARG A 94 -7.48 -10.83 21.99
CA ARG A 94 -7.31 -11.15 23.43
C ARG A 94 -7.41 -9.90 24.29
N ARG A 95 -6.88 -8.77 23.80
CA ARG A 95 -6.96 -7.49 24.50
C ARG A 95 -8.37 -6.91 24.48
N ALA A 96 -9.07 -6.97 23.34
CA ALA A 96 -10.47 -6.57 23.27
C ALA A 96 -11.34 -7.45 24.18
N PHE A 97 -11.11 -8.77 24.21
CA PHE A 97 -11.84 -9.66 25.13
C PHE A 97 -11.65 -9.27 26.60
N HIS A 98 -10.41 -8.99 27.00
CA HIS A 98 -10.06 -8.56 28.36
C HIS A 98 -10.65 -7.19 28.76
N ILE A 99 -11.02 -6.36 27.78
CA ILE A 99 -11.68 -5.07 28.02
C ILE A 99 -13.18 -5.26 28.31
N PHE A 100 -13.79 -6.31 27.75
CA PHE A 100 -15.21 -6.61 27.92
C PHE A 100 -15.47 -7.57 29.11
N ASP A 101 -14.47 -8.36 29.51
CA ASP A 101 -14.45 -9.25 30.68
C ASP A 101 -14.01 -8.42 31.91
N LEU A 102 -14.96 -7.71 32.54
CA LEU A 102 -14.70 -6.66 33.52
C LEU A 102 -14.18 -7.24 34.84
N ASP A 103 -14.65 -8.42 35.23
CA ASP A 103 -14.20 -9.13 36.42
C ASP A 103 -12.99 -10.06 36.16
N GLN A 104 -12.56 -10.18 34.90
CA GLN A 104 -11.43 -10.98 34.42
C GLN A 104 -11.57 -12.48 34.70
N ASN A 105 -12.80 -12.98 34.76
CA ASN A 105 -13.07 -14.39 35.01
C ASN A 105 -12.85 -15.27 33.76
N GLY A 106 -12.59 -14.65 32.60
CA GLY A 106 -12.33 -15.31 31.32
C GLY A 106 -13.59 -15.56 30.49
N ILE A 107 -14.74 -15.01 30.89
CA ILE A 107 -16.06 -15.14 30.27
C ILE A 107 -16.74 -13.77 30.32
N ILE A 108 -17.20 -13.27 29.17
CA ILE A 108 -17.97 -12.02 29.14
C ILE A 108 -19.44 -12.35 29.39
N GLU A 109 -19.97 -11.88 30.51
CA GLU A 109 -21.39 -12.01 30.85
C GLU A 109 -22.24 -10.94 30.17
N LEU A 110 -23.54 -11.22 30.03
CA LEU A 110 -24.51 -10.30 29.38
C LEU A 110 -24.50 -8.89 30.01
N HIS A 111 -24.33 -8.81 31.34
CA HIS A 111 -24.33 -7.55 32.06
C HIS A 111 -23.04 -6.73 31.84
N GLU A 112 -21.90 -7.40 31.70
CA GLU A 112 -20.61 -6.77 31.37
C GLU A 112 -20.60 -6.24 29.94
N PHE A 113 -21.17 -7.03 29.02
CA PHE A 113 -21.37 -6.60 27.63
C PHE A 113 -22.32 -5.40 27.54
N TYR A 114 -23.40 -5.39 28.33
CA TYR A 114 -24.34 -4.27 28.40
C TYR A 114 -23.70 -2.98 28.93
N GLN A 115 -22.93 -3.07 30.02
CA GLN A 115 -22.21 -1.93 30.60
C GLN A 115 -21.20 -1.34 29.62
N PHE A 116 -20.49 -2.18 28.88
CA PHE A 116 -19.53 -1.68 27.90
C PHE A 116 -20.20 -0.99 26.69
N ILE A 117 -21.32 -1.53 26.19
CA ILE A 117 -22.07 -0.94 25.08
C ILE A 117 -22.74 0.39 25.46
N SER A 118 -23.18 0.54 26.71
CA SER A 118 -23.72 1.81 27.21
C SER A 118 -22.62 2.87 27.39
N ILE A 119 -21.41 2.46 27.83
CA ILE A 119 -20.23 3.32 27.96
C ILE A 119 -19.73 3.87 26.62
N ILE A 120 -19.80 3.10 25.52
CA ILE A 120 -19.45 3.59 24.18
C ILE A 120 -20.48 4.55 23.57
N GLY A 121 -21.43 5.07 24.37
CA GLY A 121 -22.27 6.22 24.06
C GLY A 121 -23.54 5.91 23.29
N ARG A 122 -24.16 4.74 23.48
CA ARG A 122 -25.34 4.33 22.70
C ARG A 122 -26.40 3.66 23.57
N SER A 123 -27.64 4.12 23.50
CA SER A 123 -28.78 3.44 24.16
C SER A 123 -29.24 2.24 23.32
N THR A 124 -29.13 1.04 23.86
CA THR A 124 -29.69 -0.21 23.30
C THR A 124 -30.42 -0.95 24.43
N THR A 125 -31.53 -1.62 24.12
CA THR A 125 -32.33 -2.36 25.12
C THR A 125 -31.76 -3.76 25.36
N GLU A 126 -31.85 -4.27 26.60
CA GLU A 126 -31.39 -5.63 26.94
C GLU A 126 -31.96 -6.71 26.01
N ASP A 127 -33.21 -6.55 25.57
CA ASP A 127 -33.87 -7.47 24.62
C ASP A 127 -33.19 -7.52 23.25
N LYS A 128 -32.65 -6.40 22.77
CA LYS A 128 -31.95 -6.35 21.47
C LYS A 128 -30.57 -7.01 21.56
N ILE A 129 -29.90 -6.87 22.70
CA ILE A 129 -28.61 -7.50 22.96
C ILE A 129 -28.78 -9.01 23.20
N SER A 130 -29.81 -9.41 23.95
CA SER A 130 -30.12 -10.82 24.21
C SER A 130 -30.45 -11.58 22.92
N ASN A 131 -31.34 -11.04 22.08
CA ASN A 131 -31.67 -11.64 20.77
C ASN A 131 -30.48 -11.72 19.81
N PHE A 132 -29.46 -10.89 20.02
CA PHE A 132 -28.26 -10.85 19.19
C PHE A 132 -27.19 -11.83 19.69
N ILE A 133 -26.99 -11.91 21.01
CA ILE A 133 -26.13 -12.91 21.65
C ILE A 133 -26.66 -14.32 21.37
N GLU A 134 -27.98 -14.55 21.41
CA GLU A 134 -28.58 -15.85 21.03
C GLU A 134 -28.28 -16.28 19.58
N ARG A 135 -28.03 -15.34 18.65
CA ARG A 135 -27.67 -15.67 17.27
C ARG A 135 -26.20 -16.08 17.11
N ILE A 136 -25.35 -15.62 18.02
CA ILE A 136 -23.90 -15.83 18.00
C ILE A 136 -23.52 -17.00 18.91
N ASN A 137 -24.27 -17.23 19.98
CA ASN A 137 -23.95 -18.20 21.00
C ASN A 137 -24.34 -19.62 20.58
N ILE A 138 -23.38 -20.54 20.65
CA ILE A 138 -23.54 -21.97 20.34
C ILE A 138 -23.92 -22.75 21.61
N SER A 139 -23.76 -22.15 22.80
CA SER A 139 -24.18 -22.70 24.10
C SER A 139 -25.35 -21.89 24.68
N ASP A 140 -26.33 -22.59 25.28
CA ASP A 140 -27.58 -22.02 25.83
C ASP A 140 -27.38 -21.12 27.08
N ASP A 141 -26.15 -20.68 27.39
CA ASP A 141 -25.77 -20.01 28.64
C ASP A 141 -25.63 -18.48 28.57
N ARG A 142 -25.90 -17.85 27.41
CA ARG A 142 -25.89 -16.38 27.18
C ARG A 142 -24.57 -15.65 27.54
N ASN A 143 -23.48 -16.41 27.70
CA ASN A 143 -22.15 -15.91 28.01
C ASN A 143 -21.22 -16.06 26.79
N LEU A 144 -20.21 -15.19 26.65
CA LEU A 144 -19.26 -15.23 25.55
C LEU A 144 -17.85 -15.56 26.04
N ASN A 145 -17.32 -16.71 25.63
CA ASN A 145 -15.91 -17.03 25.84
C ASN A 145 -15.01 -16.41 24.76
N TYR A 146 -13.70 -16.48 24.96
CA TYR A 146 -12.73 -15.83 24.07
C TYR A 146 -12.85 -16.25 22.59
N GLU A 147 -13.06 -17.54 22.30
CA GLU A 147 -13.16 -18.00 20.90
C GLU A 147 -14.49 -17.57 20.25
N GLN A 148 -15.58 -17.50 21.00
CA GLN A 148 -16.87 -16.97 20.54
C GLN A 148 -16.81 -15.46 20.29
N PHE A 149 -16.18 -14.71 21.20
CA PHE A 149 -15.91 -13.28 21.03
C PHE A 149 -15.01 -13.00 19.81
N LYS A 150 -13.97 -13.80 19.61
CA LYS A 150 -13.07 -13.74 18.46
C LYS A 150 -13.82 -13.98 17.14
N GLN A 151 -14.74 -14.94 17.11
CA GLN A 151 -15.60 -15.19 15.96
C GLN A 151 -16.58 -14.03 15.71
N PHE A 152 -17.15 -13.46 16.77
CA PHE A 152 -18.00 -12.26 16.72
C PHE A 152 -17.31 -11.06 16.06
N VAL A 153 -16.08 -10.73 16.47
CA VAL A 153 -15.31 -9.61 15.91
C VAL A 153 -14.90 -9.89 14.46
N ARG A 154 -14.49 -11.13 14.13
CA ARG A 154 -14.01 -11.50 12.79
C ARG A 154 -15.10 -11.58 11.72
N LEU A 155 -16.34 -11.94 12.10
CA LEU A 155 -17.47 -12.01 11.18
C LEU A 155 -18.09 -10.62 10.87
N GLY A 156 -17.57 -9.54 11.47
CA GLY A 156 -18.02 -8.18 11.17
C GLY A 156 -19.35 -7.78 11.81
N HIS A 157 -19.92 -8.63 12.68
CA HIS A 157 -21.18 -8.36 13.39
C HIS A 157 -21.09 -7.17 14.37
N GLY A 158 -19.89 -6.82 14.84
CA GLY A 158 -19.64 -5.58 15.58
C GLY A 158 -19.89 -4.31 14.73
N ARG A 159 -19.69 -4.39 13.42
CA ARG A 159 -19.98 -3.30 12.46
C ARG A 159 -21.48 -3.12 12.25
N GLU A 160 -22.25 -4.22 12.20
CA GLU A 160 -23.72 -4.17 12.10
C GLU A 160 -24.38 -3.52 13.33
N MET A 161 -23.84 -3.73 14.54
CA MET A 161 -24.26 -3.00 15.74
C MET A 161 -23.87 -1.50 15.69
N LEU A 162 -22.72 -1.17 15.09
CA LEU A 162 -22.13 0.17 15.16
C LEU A 162 -22.52 1.14 14.02
N VAL A 163 -23.14 0.67 12.94
CA VAL A 163 -23.45 1.50 11.75
C VAL A 163 -24.77 2.30 11.86
N ASN A 164 -25.66 1.99 12.80
CA ASN A 164 -27.04 2.50 12.75
C ASN A 164 -27.38 3.84 13.47
N VAL A 165 -26.45 4.69 13.90
CA VAL A 165 -26.81 6.00 14.53
C VAL A 165 -25.73 7.09 14.33
N SER A 166 -26.15 8.32 13.98
CA SER A 166 -25.34 9.54 13.71
C SER A 166 -24.93 10.33 14.98
N PHE A 167 -23.84 11.11 14.90
CA PHE A 167 -23.27 11.89 16.02
C PHE A 167 -23.31 13.43 15.82
N ASP A 168 -23.52 14.17 16.91
CA ASP A 168 -23.23 15.61 17.09
C ASP A 168 -22.34 15.80 18.35
N LYS A 169 -21.35 16.71 18.32
CA LYS A 169 -20.28 16.92 19.34
C LYS A 169 -20.50 18.16 20.22
N GLN A 170 -20.09 18.12 21.50
CA GLN A 170 -19.77 19.32 22.31
C GLN A 170 -18.74 19.05 23.45
N THR A 171 -17.86 20.04 23.71
CA THR A 171 -16.60 20.03 24.51
C THR A 171 -16.71 20.78 25.86
N PHE A 172 -15.91 20.41 26.90
CA PHE A 172 -15.60 21.26 28.07
C PHE A 172 -14.18 21.07 28.66
N SER A 173 -13.72 22.06 29.45
CA SER A 173 -12.33 22.46 29.74
C SER A 173 -11.79 22.14 31.15
N GLU A 174 -10.45 22.15 31.24
CA GLU A 174 -9.54 21.92 32.38
C GLU A 174 -9.67 22.96 33.52
N ASP A 175 -9.84 22.47 34.76
CA ASP A 175 -9.25 23.02 35.99
C ASP A 175 -9.56 22.03 37.12
N GLU A 176 -8.54 21.35 37.66
CA GLU A 176 -8.43 20.71 39.00
C GLU A 176 -7.51 19.48 38.97
N ILE A 177 -6.19 19.72 39.00
CA ILE A 177 -5.20 18.71 39.40
C ILE A 177 -4.25 19.36 40.39
N THR A 178 -4.41 19.07 41.67
CA THR A 178 -3.30 18.98 42.63
C THR A 178 -3.80 18.29 43.89
N ASP A 179 -3.32 17.08 44.11
CA ASP A 179 -2.76 16.59 45.36
C ASP A 179 -2.89 15.06 45.37
N GLU A 180 -1.76 14.40 45.59
CA GLU A 180 -1.53 12.97 45.87
C GLU A 180 -0.43 12.37 44.99
N LEU A 181 0.74 12.98 45.10
CA LEU A 181 2.02 12.29 44.96
C LEU A 181 2.62 12.11 46.36
N ALA A 182 2.37 10.97 46.99
CA ALA A 182 3.24 10.48 48.04
C ALA A 182 3.09 8.95 48.18
N GLU A 183 4.22 8.28 48.38
CA GLU A 183 4.35 6.88 48.78
C GLU A 183 4.30 5.82 47.66
N LEU A 184 5.46 5.26 47.32
CA LEU A 184 5.82 3.86 47.68
C LEU A 184 7.14 3.49 46.99
N ASN A 185 8.12 3.10 47.81
CA ASN A 185 9.55 3.19 47.52
C ASN A 185 10.19 1.79 47.51
N ILE A 186 10.41 1.14 46.33
CA ILE A 186 11.30 -0.04 46.15
C ILE A 186 11.93 -0.04 44.74
N ASN A 187 13.22 -0.38 44.63
CA ASN A 187 14.10 -0.14 43.46
C ASN A 187 14.36 -1.39 42.56
N PRO A 188 13.88 -1.44 41.29
CA PRO A 188 14.11 -2.52 40.31
C PRO A 188 15.27 -2.28 39.31
N HIS A 189 16.11 -1.26 39.53
CA HIS A 189 16.97 -0.72 38.47
C HIS A 189 18.21 -1.56 38.12
N ASP A 190 18.66 -2.49 38.97
CA ASP A 190 19.97 -3.14 38.78
C ASP A 190 19.93 -4.39 37.89
N SER A 191 18.82 -5.12 37.84
CA SER A 191 18.69 -6.33 37.00
C SER A 191 18.38 -6.02 35.53
N ILE A 192 17.59 -4.98 35.27
CA ILE A 192 17.13 -4.60 33.92
C ILE A 192 18.28 -3.96 33.10
N ASN A 193 19.16 -3.21 33.76
CA ASN A 193 20.28 -2.55 33.09
C ASN A 193 21.40 -3.52 32.69
N PHE A 194 21.55 -4.64 33.38
CA PHE A 194 22.49 -5.71 33.01
C PHE A 194 22.04 -6.45 31.74
N ILE A 195 20.74 -6.72 31.62
CA ILE A 195 20.12 -7.39 30.46
C ILE A 195 20.14 -6.48 29.22
N LYS A 196 19.72 -5.20 29.36
CA LYS A 196 19.72 -4.23 28.26
C LYS A 196 21.12 -3.95 27.68
N ARG A 197 22.15 -3.93 28.52
CA ARG A 197 23.55 -3.73 28.08
C ARG A 197 24.14 -4.97 27.39
N SER A 198 23.65 -6.16 27.73
CA SER A 198 24.10 -7.42 27.12
C SER A 198 23.48 -7.63 25.74
N ILE A 199 22.19 -7.29 25.56
CA ILE A 199 21.45 -7.34 24.28
C ILE A 199 22.06 -6.40 23.23
N LYS A 200 22.31 -5.13 23.61
CA LYS A 200 22.86 -4.12 22.68
C LYS A 200 24.29 -4.40 22.20
N LYS A 201 25.04 -5.24 22.94
CA LYS A 201 26.41 -5.66 22.58
C LYS A 201 26.44 -6.93 21.74
N SER A 202 25.41 -7.79 21.79
CA SER A 202 25.33 -9.00 20.97
C SER A 202 24.79 -8.71 19.57
N ASP A 203 23.79 -7.83 19.44
CA ASP A 203 23.14 -7.52 18.16
C ASP A 203 24.12 -6.87 17.17
N ASN A 204 24.88 -5.84 17.60
CA ASN A 204 25.92 -5.21 16.78
C ASN A 204 27.07 -6.17 16.39
N LYS A 205 27.32 -7.22 17.16
CA LYS A 205 28.41 -8.17 16.90
C LYS A 205 27.96 -9.29 15.95
N GLN A 206 26.73 -9.78 16.09
CA GLN A 206 26.16 -10.81 15.20
C GLN A 206 25.86 -10.26 13.80
N GLU A 207 25.33 -9.04 13.67
CA GLU A 207 25.05 -8.43 12.36
C GLU A 207 26.35 -8.13 11.57
N GLN A 208 27.42 -7.70 12.26
CA GLN A 208 28.75 -7.55 11.65
C GLN A 208 29.42 -8.91 11.30
N LEU A 209 29.11 -9.98 12.04
CA LEU A 209 29.59 -11.34 11.77
C LEU A 209 28.82 -12.04 10.63
N MET A 210 27.55 -11.70 10.41
CA MET A 210 26.76 -12.19 9.28
C MET A 210 27.14 -11.49 7.97
N ALA A 211 27.45 -10.19 8.01
CA ALA A 211 27.93 -9.44 6.86
C ALA A 211 29.36 -9.81 6.39
N SER A 212 30.11 -10.62 7.15
CA SER A 212 31.51 -10.97 6.86
C SER A 212 31.75 -12.40 6.36
N ASN A 213 30.72 -13.23 6.21
CA ASN A 213 30.81 -14.58 5.62
C ASN A 213 30.18 -14.60 4.21
N ILE A 214 30.56 -13.67 3.36
CA ILE A 214 30.03 -13.53 2.01
C ILE A 214 30.69 -14.60 1.11
N ASP A 215 29.84 -15.39 0.45
CA ASP A 215 30.06 -16.22 -0.76
C ASP A 215 30.65 -17.64 -0.69
N ASP A 216 31.26 -18.11 0.39
CA ASP A 216 32.03 -19.39 0.33
C ASP A 216 31.40 -20.62 1.00
N LYS A 217 30.17 -20.52 1.52
CA LYS A 217 29.48 -21.73 2.01
C LYS A 217 28.81 -22.43 0.84
N LYS A 218 29.41 -23.55 0.40
CA LYS A 218 28.75 -24.56 -0.44
C LYS A 218 27.29 -24.71 0.00
N VAL A 219 26.37 -24.68 -0.97
CA VAL A 219 24.93 -24.91 -0.74
C VAL A 219 24.79 -26.17 0.11
N ASP A 220 24.25 -26.02 1.32
CA ASP A 220 23.93 -27.15 2.16
C ASP A 220 22.69 -27.82 1.59
N LEU A 221 22.91 -28.93 0.87
CA LEU A 221 21.84 -29.70 0.22
C LEU A 221 20.83 -30.30 1.23
N ASN A 222 21.13 -30.24 2.53
CA ASN A 222 20.23 -30.65 3.60
C ASN A 222 19.86 -29.49 4.54
N GLY A 223 20.15 -28.25 4.14
CA GLY A 223 19.86 -27.06 4.92
C GLY A 223 18.36 -26.77 5.05
N PRO A 224 17.96 -25.93 6.02
CA PRO A 224 16.57 -25.49 6.17
C PRO A 224 16.04 -24.87 4.88
N GLY A 225 14.84 -25.29 4.46
CA GLY A 225 14.14 -24.73 3.31
C GLY A 225 14.69 -25.12 1.94
N GLU A 226 15.70 -25.99 1.88
CA GLU A 226 16.28 -26.48 0.62
C GLU A 226 15.24 -27.27 -0.20
N MET A 227 15.28 -27.10 -1.52
CA MET A 227 14.25 -27.59 -2.46
C MET A 227 12.85 -27.04 -2.13
N GLY A 228 12.76 -25.83 -1.56
CA GLY A 228 11.49 -25.17 -1.24
C GLY A 228 10.68 -25.85 -0.14
N LYS A 229 11.29 -26.72 0.68
CA LYS A 229 10.61 -27.41 1.79
C LYS A 229 10.18 -26.44 2.90
N PRO A 230 9.12 -26.75 3.68
CA PRO A 230 8.73 -25.93 4.81
C PRO A 230 9.81 -25.91 5.90
N VAL A 231 9.99 -24.76 6.54
CA VAL A 231 10.79 -24.60 7.77
C VAL A 231 9.84 -24.39 8.94
N GLU A 232 9.51 -25.49 9.63
CA GLU A 232 8.63 -25.47 10.79
C GLU A 232 9.40 -25.05 12.06
N ILE A 233 8.92 -24.00 12.72
CA ILE A 233 9.51 -23.47 13.95
C ILE A 233 8.67 -23.87 15.15
N ASP A 234 9.20 -24.77 15.98
CA ASP A 234 8.61 -25.11 17.28
C ASP A 234 8.93 -24.02 18.32
N LYS A 235 7.97 -23.11 18.53
CA LYS A 235 8.09 -21.97 19.44
C LYS A 235 8.44 -22.37 20.88
N THR A 236 8.07 -23.58 21.31
CA THR A 236 8.34 -24.06 22.68
C THR A 236 9.81 -24.38 22.93
N LYS A 237 10.58 -24.60 21.85
CA LYS A 237 12.02 -24.89 21.90
C LYS A 237 12.88 -23.65 21.72
N LEU A 238 12.29 -22.51 21.36
CA LEU A 238 13.03 -21.26 21.19
C LEU A 238 13.46 -20.71 22.56
N SER A 239 14.68 -20.20 22.63
CA SER A 239 15.07 -19.38 23.78
C SER A 239 14.23 -18.09 23.82
N PRO A 240 14.10 -17.42 24.99
CA PRO A 240 13.37 -16.17 25.07
C PRO A 240 13.84 -15.10 24.07
N TYR A 241 15.14 -15.09 23.75
CA TYR A 241 15.71 -14.17 22.78
C TYR A 241 15.33 -14.51 21.33
N GLU A 242 15.32 -15.80 20.97
CA GLU A 242 14.90 -16.26 19.64
C GLU A 242 13.40 -16.09 19.43
N LEU A 243 12.59 -16.31 20.48
CA LEU A 243 11.15 -16.06 20.44
C LEU A 243 10.87 -14.58 20.15
N ILE A 244 11.58 -13.66 20.80
CA ILE A 244 11.47 -12.22 20.52
C ILE A 244 11.86 -11.90 19.06
N LYS A 245 12.89 -12.55 18.51
CA LYS A 245 13.26 -12.38 17.09
C LYS A 245 12.16 -12.89 16.16
N TYR A 246 11.59 -14.05 16.45
CA TYR A 246 10.49 -14.63 15.72
C TYR A 246 9.27 -13.70 15.71
N GLU A 247 8.81 -13.24 16.88
CA GLU A 247 7.64 -12.37 17.02
C GLU A 247 7.85 -11.00 16.36
N ASN A 248 8.99 -10.36 16.62
CA ASN A 248 9.31 -9.06 16.03
C ASN A 248 9.46 -9.13 14.50
N GLY A 249 9.98 -10.25 13.98
CA GLY A 249 10.10 -10.48 12.55
C GLY A 249 8.73 -10.44 11.87
N PHE A 250 7.77 -11.19 12.42
CA PHE A 250 6.41 -11.24 11.91
C PHE A 250 5.67 -9.92 12.07
N GLU A 251 5.77 -9.24 13.23
CA GLU A 251 5.13 -7.94 13.47
C GLU A 251 5.60 -6.89 12.45
N LYS A 252 6.90 -6.86 12.12
CA LYS A 252 7.48 -5.83 11.25
C LYS A 252 7.31 -6.10 9.76
N HIS A 253 7.32 -7.37 9.35
CA HIS A 253 7.38 -7.74 7.94
C HIS A 253 6.17 -8.54 7.44
N ALA A 254 5.24 -8.91 8.34
CA ALA A 254 4.06 -9.73 8.04
C ALA A 254 4.37 -11.13 7.47
N PHE A 255 5.57 -11.65 7.74
CA PHE A 255 5.96 -13.04 7.47
C PHE A 255 7.07 -13.47 8.44
N ASN A 256 7.36 -14.76 8.50
CA ASN A 256 8.33 -15.35 9.42
C ASN A 256 9.79 -15.10 8.99
N VAL A 257 10.30 -13.91 9.31
CA VAL A 257 11.71 -13.53 9.07
C VAL A 257 12.68 -14.47 9.77
N TYR A 258 12.35 -14.99 10.96
CA TYR A 258 13.21 -15.92 11.68
C TYR A 258 13.44 -17.21 10.88
N ALA A 259 12.39 -17.80 10.30
CA ALA A 259 12.55 -18.92 9.38
C ALA A 259 13.34 -18.52 8.13
N SER A 260 13.08 -17.34 7.56
CA SER A 260 13.82 -16.83 6.41
C SER A 260 15.33 -16.70 6.70
N ASP A 261 15.73 -16.22 7.87
CA ASP A 261 17.14 -16.04 8.24
C ASP A 261 17.90 -17.37 8.37
N LEU A 262 17.19 -18.47 8.61
CA LEU A 262 17.76 -19.83 8.64
C LEU A 262 17.95 -20.42 7.23
N ILE A 263 17.22 -19.91 6.24
CA ILE A 263 17.23 -20.42 4.87
C ILE A 263 18.35 -19.74 4.07
N SER A 264 19.12 -20.55 3.33
CA SER A 264 20.17 -20.07 2.45
C SER A 264 19.65 -19.08 1.40
N TYR A 265 20.42 -18.02 1.13
CA TYR A 265 20.14 -17.10 0.01
C TYR A 265 20.28 -17.81 -1.36
N HIS A 266 20.98 -18.94 -1.39
CA HIS A 266 21.22 -19.76 -2.57
C HIS A 266 20.42 -21.08 -2.56
N ARG A 267 19.32 -21.16 -1.79
CA ARG A 267 18.52 -22.40 -1.76
C ARG A 267 18.05 -22.78 -3.16
N SER A 268 18.02 -24.08 -3.44
CA SER A 268 17.45 -24.60 -4.68
C SER A 268 15.93 -24.69 -4.57
N LEU A 269 15.24 -24.63 -5.72
CA LEU A 269 13.82 -24.94 -5.85
C LEU A 269 13.63 -26.16 -6.76
N PRO A 270 12.54 -26.93 -6.61
CA PRO A 270 12.19 -27.96 -7.57
C PRO A 270 11.90 -27.34 -8.94
N ASP A 271 12.30 -28.02 -10.02
CA ASP A 271 11.86 -27.67 -11.37
C ASP A 271 10.43 -28.19 -11.58
N VAL A 272 9.47 -27.28 -11.42
CA VAL A 272 8.03 -27.56 -11.48
C VAL A 272 7.44 -27.32 -12.87
N ARG A 273 8.29 -26.95 -13.85
CA ARG A 273 7.84 -26.75 -15.22
C ARG A 273 7.31 -28.06 -15.78
N ASP A 274 6.28 -27.96 -16.60
CA ASP A 274 5.77 -29.10 -17.33
C ASP A 274 6.88 -29.81 -18.15
N PRO A 275 6.89 -31.15 -18.24
CA PRO A 275 7.92 -31.88 -18.98
C PRO A 275 8.09 -31.45 -20.45
N ASP A 276 7.04 -30.94 -21.09
CA ASP A 276 7.12 -30.42 -22.45
C ASP A 276 7.74 -29.02 -22.46
N CYS A 277 7.52 -28.21 -21.42
CA CYS A 277 8.19 -26.91 -21.23
C CYS A 277 9.70 -27.10 -21.03
N GLN A 278 10.11 -28.11 -20.25
CA GLN A 278 11.54 -28.41 -20.04
C GLN A 278 12.27 -28.79 -21.33
N LYS A 279 11.57 -29.38 -22.30
CA LYS A 279 12.11 -29.78 -23.60
C LYS A 279 12.02 -28.67 -24.66
N LEU A 280 11.32 -27.58 -24.36
CA LEU A 280 11.09 -26.51 -25.31
C LEU A 280 12.42 -25.81 -25.60
N GLN A 281 12.86 -25.89 -26.85
CA GLN A 281 13.99 -25.11 -27.32
C GLN A 281 13.49 -23.73 -27.71
N HIS A 282 13.94 -22.71 -26.98
CA HIS A 282 13.68 -21.32 -27.35
C HIS A 282 14.54 -20.94 -28.56
N GLU A 283 13.93 -20.25 -29.52
CA GLU A 283 14.69 -19.54 -30.57
C GLU A 283 15.73 -18.63 -29.92
N PRO A 284 16.92 -18.42 -30.53
CA PRO A 284 17.96 -17.57 -29.95
C PRO A 284 17.42 -16.18 -29.58
N ILE A 285 17.39 -15.88 -28.29
CA ILE A 285 16.87 -14.61 -27.76
C ILE A 285 17.99 -13.56 -27.85
N SER A 286 17.77 -12.53 -28.66
CA SER A 286 18.72 -11.41 -28.82
C SER A 286 18.45 -10.24 -27.88
N LEU A 287 17.34 -10.25 -27.13
CA LEU A 287 16.96 -9.19 -26.20
C LEU A 287 17.68 -9.34 -24.88
N THR A 288 18.04 -8.21 -24.27
CA THR A 288 18.57 -8.13 -22.91
C THR A 288 17.54 -7.54 -21.94
N ALA A 289 17.58 -7.97 -20.68
CA ALA A 289 16.63 -7.59 -19.64
C ALA A 289 17.31 -6.80 -18.51
N SER A 290 16.72 -5.64 -18.15
CA SER A 290 17.01 -4.95 -16.89
C SER A 290 15.94 -5.30 -15.87
N ILE A 291 16.34 -5.87 -14.75
CA ILE A 291 15.44 -6.21 -13.64
C ILE A 291 15.34 -5.02 -12.70
N ILE A 292 14.14 -4.64 -12.28
CA ILE A 292 13.90 -3.57 -11.32
C ILE A 292 13.18 -4.15 -10.10
N MET A 293 13.81 -4.03 -8.94
CA MET A 293 13.23 -4.44 -7.64
C MET A 293 13.10 -3.22 -6.74
N CYS A 294 11.86 -2.83 -6.46
CA CYS A 294 11.59 -1.76 -5.51
C CYS A 294 11.46 -2.35 -4.10
N PHE A 295 11.99 -1.66 -3.09
CA PHE A 295 11.91 -2.12 -1.71
C PHE A 295 11.79 -0.94 -0.74
N HIS A 296 11.11 -1.19 0.37
CA HIS A 296 11.01 -0.29 1.50
C HIS A 296 11.00 -1.15 2.76
N ASN A 297 12.00 -1.02 3.63
CA ASN A 297 12.08 -1.77 4.89
C ASN A 297 12.00 -3.29 4.72
N GLU A 298 12.55 -3.81 3.62
CA GLU A 298 12.57 -5.23 3.33
C GLU A 298 13.50 -6.01 4.28
N ALA A 299 13.12 -7.25 4.61
CA ALA A 299 13.95 -8.14 5.41
C ALA A 299 15.24 -8.49 4.65
N TRP A 300 16.38 -8.42 5.34
CA TRP A 300 17.70 -8.65 4.73
C TRP A 300 17.81 -10.01 4.02
N SER A 301 17.39 -11.09 4.68
CA SER A 301 17.49 -12.45 4.13
C SER A 301 16.66 -12.63 2.86
N VAL A 302 15.47 -12.05 2.82
CA VAL A 302 14.55 -12.14 1.69
C VAL A 302 15.04 -11.30 0.51
N LEU A 303 15.44 -10.04 0.73
CA LEU A 303 15.98 -9.18 -0.32
C LEU A 303 17.18 -9.83 -1.01
N LEU A 304 18.13 -10.36 -0.22
CA LEU A 304 19.31 -11.02 -0.78
C LEU A 304 18.96 -12.32 -1.51
N ARG A 305 18.01 -13.11 -0.99
CA ARG A 305 17.55 -14.33 -1.67
C ARG A 305 16.89 -14.01 -3.01
N SER A 306 16.10 -12.93 -3.09
CA SER A 306 15.52 -12.44 -4.34
C SER A 306 16.59 -12.11 -5.38
N ILE A 307 17.60 -11.32 -4.98
CA ILE A 307 18.71 -10.93 -5.85
C ILE A 307 19.49 -12.15 -6.34
N HIS A 308 19.85 -13.05 -5.42
CA HIS A 308 20.62 -14.25 -5.76
C HIS A 308 19.81 -15.24 -6.60
N SER A 309 18.51 -15.40 -6.35
CA SER A 309 17.66 -16.27 -7.17
C SER A 309 17.66 -15.81 -8.64
N VAL A 310 17.56 -14.50 -8.88
CA VAL A 310 17.62 -13.92 -10.22
C VAL A 310 18.99 -14.11 -10.84
N ILE A 311 20.08 -13.83 -10.12
CA ILE A 311 21.44 -14.00 -10.63
C ILE A 311 21.72 -15.46 -10.99
N ASN A 312 21.35 -16.39 -10.11
CA ASN A 312 21.71 -17.80 -10.25
C ASN A 312 20.89 -18.52 -11.32
N ARG A 313 19.63 -18.12 -11.53
CA ARG A 313 18.67 -18.80 -12.44
C ARG A 313 18.34 -18.01 -13.70
N SER A 314 19.16 -17.00 -14.04
CA SER A 314 19.04 -16.24 -15.30
C SER A 314 20.28 -16.40 -16.17
N PRO A 315 20.13 -16.68 -17.48
CA PRO A 315 21.28 -16.73 -18.39
C PRO A 315 22.04 -15.39 -18.43
N SER A 316 23.36 -15.44 -18.21
CA SER A 316 24.20 -14.23 -18.08
C SER A 316 24.24 -13.34 -19.32
N HIS A 317 23.89 -13.87 -20.50
CA HIS A 317 23.83 -13.10 -21.74
C HIS A 317 22.49 -12.37 -21.93
N LEU A 318 21.44 -12.78 -21.20
CA LEU A 318 20.13 -12.15 -21.22
C LEU A 318 19.98 -11.13 -20.08
N LEU A 319 20.52 -11.43 -18.90
CA LEU A 319 20.48 -10.54 -17.74
C LEU A 319 21.48 -9.39 -17.92
N LYS A 320 20.98 -8.16 -18.14
CA LYS A 320 21.82 -6.97 -18.36
C LYS A 320 22.30 -6.36 -17.06
N GLU A 321 21.37 -6.13 -16.14
CA GLU A 321 21.59 -5.51 -14.83
C GLU A 321 20.38 -5.75 -13.92
N ILE A 322 20.61 -5.62 -12.61
CA ILE A 322 19.56 -5.55 -11.58
C ILE A 322 19.64 -4.17 -10.93
N ILE A 323 18.52 -3.47 -10.89
CA ILE A 323 18.37 -2.13 -10.30
C ILE A 323 17.50 -2.27 -9.06
N LEU A 324 18.11 -2.11 -7.90
CA LEU A 324 17.40 -2.02 -6.63
C LEU A 324 16.99 -0.56 -6.42
N VAL A 325 15.72 -0.31 -6.15
CA VAL A 325 15.20 1.04 -5.85
C VAL A 325 14.74 1.09 -4.40
N ASP A 326 15.52 1.73 -3.54
CA ASP A 326 15.18 1.99 -2.14
C ASP A 326 14.19 3.16 -2.06
N ASP A 327 12.94 2.86 -1.75
CA ASP A 327 11.88 3.84 -1.52
C ASP A 327 11.94 4.39 -0.09
N PHE A 328 13.08 5.00 0.25
CA PHE A 328 13.31 5.67 1.53
C PHE A 328 13.12 4.76 2.77
N SER A 329 13.76 3.59 2.77
CA SER A 329 13.84 2.71 3.94
C SER A 329 14.49 3.43 5.13
N ASP A 330 14.15 3.06 6.36
CA ASP A 330 14.77 3.59 7.59
C ASP A 330 15.57 2.53 8.36
N MET A 331 15.43 1.25 8.00
CA MET A 331 16.17 0.15 8.62
C MET A 331 17.69 0.21 8.30
N GLU A 332 18.52 0.15 9.34
CA GLU A 332 19.98 0.33 9.26
C GLU A 332 20.66 -0.69 8.33
N HIS A 333 20.20 -1.95 8.32
CA HIS A 333 20.77 -2.99 7.45
C HIS A 333 20.62 -2.66 5.97
N LEU A 334 19.61 -1.88 5.59
CA LEU A 334 19.37 -1.49 4.20
C LEU A 334 20.22 -0.32 3.75
N LYS A 335 21.02 0.32 4.62
CA LYS A 335 21.84 1.49 4.29
C LYS A 335 23.26 1.08 3.91
N GLU A 336 24.25 1.56 4.66
CA GLU A 336 25.67 1.28 4.41
C GLU A 336 25.99 -0.24 4.34
N PRO A 337 25.38 -1.13 5.16
CA PRO A 337 25.62 -2.57 5.06
C PRO A 337 25.22 -3.14 3.70
N LEU A 338 24.05 -2.76 3.17
CA LEU A 338 23.60 -3.17 1.84
C LEU A 338 24.50 -2.61 0.75
N ASP A 339 24.90 -1.33 0.84
CA ASP A 339 25.82 -0.73 -0.13
C ASP A 339 27.17 -1.48 -0.20
N LYS A 340 27.68 -1.93 0.94
CA LYS A 340 28.91 -2.73 1.02
C LYS A 340 28.71 -4.10 0.38
N TYR A 341 27.60 -4.77 0.67
CA TYR A 341 27.29 -6.08 0.11
C TYR A 341 27.15 -6.03 -1.42
N ILE A 342 26.34 -5.10 -1.93
CA ILE A 342 26.02 -4.98 -3.35
C ILE A 342 27.23 -4.58 -4.19
N LYS A 343 28.23 -3.87 -3.64
CA LYS A 343 29.50 -3.58 -4.34
C LYS A 343 30.23 -4.82 -4.83
N HIS A 344 30.01 -5.99 -4.22
CA HIS A 344 30.60 -7.25 -4.67
C HIS A 344 29.87 -7.84 -5.89
N LEU A 345 28.60 -7.47 -6.10
CA LEU A 345 27.76 -7.95 -7.20
C LEU A 345 27.79 -6.96 -8.37
N LYS A 346 28.72 -7.15 -9.31
CA LYS A 346 28.98 -6.20 -10.42
C LYS A 346 27.77 -5.87 -11.31
N ILE A 347 26.78 -6.75 -11.36
CA ILE A 347 25.57 -6.60 -12.18
C ILE A 347 24.44 -5.85 -11.46
N VAL A 348 24.61 -5.56 -10.17
CA VAL A 348 23.58 -4.97 -9.31
C VAL A 348 23.93 -3.53 -8.98
N SER A 349 22.95 -2.63 -9.06
CA SER A 349 23.07 -1.23 -8.69
C SER A 349 21.91 -0.82 -7.78
N ILE A 350 22.11 0.22 -6.97
CA ILE A 350 21.09 0.75 -6.06
C ILE A 350 20.80 2.21 -6.38
N VAL A 351 19.51 2.53 -6.50
CA VAL A 351 18.96 3.88 -6.54
C VAL A 351 18.33 4.18 -5.19
N ARG A 352 18.70 5.30 -4.56
CA ARG A 352 18.18 5.72 -3.26
C ARG A 352 17.27 6.92 -3.44
N GLN A 353 15.99 6.78 -3.10
CA GLN A 353 15.07 7.92 -3.07
C GLN A 353 15.34 8.81 -1.87
N LYS A 354 15.16 10.12 -2.05
CA LYS A 354 15.38 11.12 -0.99
C LYS A 354 14.23 11.23 0.00
N GLN A 355 13.04 10.77 -0.41
CA GLN A 355 11.82 10.71 0.38
C GLN A 355 10.98 9.51 -0.07
N ARG A 356 9.98 9.13 0.72
CA ARG A 356 9.11 7.99 0.41
C ARG A 356 8.11 8.39 -0.68
N GLU A 357 8.30 7.83 -1.87
CA GLU A 357 7.58 8.18 -3.09
C GLU A 357 6.53 7.15 -3.49
N GLY A 358 6.64 5.94 -2.94
CA GLY A 358 5.76 4.80 -3.22
C GLY A 358 6.27 3.92 -4.36
N LEU A 359 5.63 2.75 -4.50
CA LEU A 359 6.02 1.71 -5.46
C LEU A 359 6.05 2.22 -6.91
N ILE A 360 5.02 2.96 -7.33
CA ILE A 360 4.89 3.40 -8.73
C ILE A 360 6.04 4.32 -9.13
N ARG A 361 6.34 5.34 -8.32
CA ARG A 361 7.45 6.27 -8.61
C ARG A 361 8.81 5.60 -8.51
N SER A 362 8.95 4.64 -7.59
CA SER A 362 10.17 3.83 -7.49
C SER A 362 10.40 3.00 -8.76
N ARG A 363 9.35 2.40 -9.32
CA ARG A 363 9.44 1.69 -10.60
C ARG A 363 9.87 2.62 -11.74
N LEU A 364 9.35 3.85 -11.76
CA LEU A 364 9.70 4.85 -12.77
C LEU A 364 11.15 5.31 -12.66
N ALA A 365 11.65 5.53 -11.45
CA ALA A 365 13.05 5.86 -11.19
C ALA A 365 13.99 4.73 -11.66
N GLY A 366 13.62 3.47 -11.42
CA GLY A 366 14.36 2.32 -11.94
C GLY A 366 14.31 2.24 -13.48
N ALA A 367 13.12 2.45 -14.07
CA ALA A 367 12.92 2.36 -15.52
C ALA A 367 13.72 3.42 -16.28
N ALA A 368 13.82 4.63 -15.72
CA ALA A 368 14.56 5.75 -16.29
C ALA A 368 16.04 5.42 -16.53
N ILE A 369 16.66 4.64 -15.64
CA ILE A 369 18.09 4.30 -15.73
C ILE A 369 18.38 2.91 -16.33
N ALA A 370 17.35 2.11 -16.57
CA ALA A 370 17.47 0.77 -17.14
C ALA A 370 18.11 0.81 -18.55
N LYS A 371 18.99 -0.13 -18.86
CA LYS A 371 19.77 -0.20 -20.11
C LYS A 371 19.39 -1.38 -21.01
N GLY A 372 18.66 -2.36 -20.49
CA GLY A 372 18.16 -3.50 -21.24
C GLY A 372 17.07 -3.11 -22.25
N ASP A 373 16.89 -3.97 -23.26
CA ASP A 373 15.84 -3.82 -24.27
C ASP A 373 14.44 -4.05 -23.67
N VAL A 374 14.37 -4.88 -22.62
CA VAL A 374 13.18 -5.22 -21.84
C VAL A 374 13.38 -4.79 -20.39
N ILE A 375 12.35 -4.18 -19.82
CA ILE A 375 12.24 -3.91 -18.38
C ILE A 375 11.42 -5.03 -17.76
N ILE A 376 11.92 -5.61 -16.67
CA ILE A 376 11.18 -6.59 -15.88
C ILE A 376 11.07 -6.07 -14.45
N PHE A 377 9.85 -5.85 -13.99
CA PHE A 377 9.58 -5.52 -12.60
C PHE A 377 9.42 -6.80 -11.81
N LEU A 378 10.08 -6.87 -10.66
CA LEU A 378 9.94 -7.95 -9.68
C LEU A 378 9.78 -7.33 -8.29
N ASP A 379 9.03 -8.00 -7.43
CA ASP A 379 8.98 -7.63 -6.01
C ASP A 379 10.31 -8.01 -5.33
N SER A 380 10.60 -7.39 -4.19
CA SER A 380 11.85 -7.60 -3.44
C SER A 380 11.87 -8.88 -2.60
N HIS A 381 10.79 -9.67 -2.67
CA HIS A 381 10.55 -10.90 -1.93
C HIS A 381 10.06 -12.03 -2.84
N ILE A 382 10.90 -12.42 -3.80
CA ILE A 382 10.60 -13.42 -4.83
C ILE A 382 11.69 -14.48 -4.90
N GLU A 383 11.40 -15.62 -5.52
CA GLU A 383 12.43 -16.60 -5.89
C GLU A 383 12.19 -17.07 -7.33
N ALA A 384 13.01 -16.61 -8.27
CA ALA A 384 12.83 -16.90 -9.69
C ALA A 384 13.14 -18.36 -10.02
N THR A 385 12.24 -19.13 -10.63
CA THR A 385 12.45 -20.56 -10.95
C THR A 385 13.40 -20.80 -12.13
N GLU A 386 13.82 -22.06 -12.34
CA GLU A 386 14.68 -22.41 -13.48
C GLU A 386 14.01 -22.12 -14.83
N GLY A 387 14.74 -21.45 -15.73
CA GLY A 387 14.25 -21.10 -17.07
C GLY A 387 13.06 -20.13 -17.08
N TRP A 388 12.95 -19.27 -16.08
CA TRP A 388 11.88 -18.28 -15.98
C TRP A 388 12.00 -17.11 -16.98
N LEU A 389 13.21 -16.77 -17.42
CA LEU A 389 13.48 -15.53 -18.15
C LEU A 389 13.19 -15.65 -19.65
N GLU A 390 13.58 -16.76 -20.27
CA GLU A 390 13.42 -17.02 -21.70
C GLU A 390 11.95 -16.99 -22.15
N PRO A 391 11.00 -17.60 -21.42
CA PRO A 391 9.58 -17.52 -21.75
C PRO A 391 8.98 -16.12 -21.61
N LEU A 392 9.58 -15.22 -20.83
CA LEU A 392 9.15 -13.82 -20.74
C LEU A 392 9.66 -12.99 -21.92
N LEU A 393 10.90 -13.23 -22.35
CA LEU A 393 11.52 -12.47 -23.43
C LEU A 393 11.08 -12.94 -24.82
N GLY A 394 10.85 -14.24 -25.00
CA GLY A 394 10.47 -14.84 -26.29
C GLY A 394 9.25 -14.18 -26.95
N PRO A 395 8.11 -14.01 -26.24
CA PRO A 395 6.94 -13.34 -26.81
C PRO A 395 7.20 -11.87 -27.15
N ILE A 396 7.98 -11.15 -26.34
CA ILE A 396 8.33 -9.74 -26.58
C ILE A 396 9.23 -9.61 -27.82
N LEU A 397 10.12 -10.57 -28.05
CA LEU A 397 10.94 -10.63 -29.26
C LEU A 397 10.06 -10.81 -30.52
N GLN A 398 9.00 -11.62 -30.43
CA GLN A 398 8.06 -11.81 -31.54
C GLN A 398 7.19 -10.58 -31.78
N ASN A 399 6.72 -9.95 -30.71
CA ASN A 399 5.97 -8.71 -30.79
C ASN A 399 6.30 -7.81 -29.59
N ARG A 400 6.97 -6.69 -29.90
CA ARG A 400 7.40 -5.68 -28.94
C ARG A 400 6.25 -5.10 -28.09
N THR A 401 5.01 -5.17 -28.58
CA THR A 401 3.83 -4.66 -27.87
C THR A 401 3.25 -5.64 -26.85
N PHE A 402 3.82 -6.83 -26.69
CA PHE A 402 3.37 -7.77 -25.67
C PHE A 402 3.91 -7.36 -24.28
N VAL A 403 3.02 -7.41 -23.29
CA VAL A 403 3.34 -7.31 -21.87
C VAL A 403 3.14 -8.70 -21.28
N VAL A 404 4.18 -9.28 -20.71
CA VAL A 404 4.21 -10.69 -20.32
C VAL A 404 4.36 -10.81 -18.81
N THR A 405 3.53 -11.63 -18.18
CA THR A 405 3.56 -11.90 -16.74
C THR A 405 3.91 -13.39 -16.54
N PRO A 406 4.76 -13.74 -15.56
CA PRO A 406 4.97 -15.14 -15.20
C PRO A 406 3.71 -15.70 -14.52
N VAL A 407 3.65 -17.02 -14.40
CA VAL A 407 2.79 -17.65 -13.39
C VAL A 407 3.40 -17.34 -12.04
N ILE A 408 2.59 -16.83 -11.12
CA ILE A 408 3.04 -16.40 -9.78
C ILE A 408 2.64 -17.50 -8.81
N ASP A 409 3.64 -18.21 -8.30
CA ASP A 409 3.50 -19.20 -7.25
C ASP A 409 3.55 -18.54 -5.86
N THR A 410 3.10 -19.25 -4.84
CA THR A 410 3.04 -18.74 -3.47
C THR A 410 4.24 -19.24 -2.67
N ILE A 411 4.88 -18.36 -1.92
CA ILE A 411 5.80 -18.72 -0.84
C ILE A 411 5.03 -18.52 0.46
N ASP A 412 4.93 -19.57 1.27
CA ASP A 412 4.17 -19.56 2.51
C ASP A 412 4.78 -18.57 3.54
N GLU A 413 3.95 -17.71 4.12
CA GLU A 413 4.41 -16.64 5.02
C GLU A 413 4.93 -17.16 6.37
N ASP A 414 4.47 -18.32 6.82
CA ASP A 414 4.86 -18.91 8.10
C ASP A 414 6.08 -19.82 7.98
N THR A 415 6.13 -20.66 6.95
CA THR A 415 7.13 -21.73 6.80
C THR A 415 8.12 -21.49 5.66
N LEU A 416 7.86 -20.50 4.80
CA LEU A 416 8.63 -20.20 3.59
C LEU A 416 8.69 -21.37 2.60
N GLN A 417 7.71 -22.28 2.69
CA GLN A 417 7.50 -23.35 1.73
C GLN A 417 7.15 -22.78 0.36
N TYR A 418 7.76 -23.33 -0.67
CA TYR A 418 7.42 -23.02 -2.05
C TYR A 418 6.21 -23.86 -2.49
N ASN A 419 5.08 -23.19 -2.69
CA ASN A 419 3.81 -23.77 -3.13
C ASN A 419 3.56 -23.39 -4.59
N PHE A 420 3.79 -24.35 -5.49
CA PHE A 420 3.67 -24.15 -6.93
C PHE A 420 2.29 -24.53 -7.47
N VAL A 421 1.84 -23.79 -8.48
CA VAL A 421 0.58 -24.03 -9.16
C VAL A 421 0.77 -25.14 -10.20
N VAL A 422 -0.08 -26.16 -10.17
CA VAL A 422 -0.14 -27.18 -11.24
C VAL A 422 -0.87 -26.60 -12.47
N LEU A 423 -0.52 -27.04 -13.68
CA LEU A 423 -1.04 -26.48 -14.93
C LEU A 423 -2.57 -26.30 -14.99
N ASP A 424 -3.33 -27.26 -14.47
CA ASP A 424 -4.80 -27.24 -14.49
C ASP A 424 -5.42 -26.17 -13.57
N ALA A 425 -4.63 -25.63 -12.63
CA ALA A 425 -5.03 -24.60 -11.67
C ALA A 425 -4.55 -23.19 -12.08
N ILE A 426 -3.92 -23.03 -13.25
CA ILE A 426 -3.52 -21.71 -13.74
C ILE A 426 -4.75 -20.83 -13.91
N SER A 427 -4.65 -19.60 -13.39
CA SER A 427 -5.70 -18.59 -13.40
C SER A 427 -5.31 -17.37 -14.24
N THR A 428 -6.31 -16.66 -14.74
CA THR A 428 -6.17 -15.34 -15.39
C THR A 428 -6.60 -14.23 -14.44
N GLY A 429 -6.00 -13.06 -14.56
CA GLY A 429 -6.38 -11.87 -13.80
C GLY A 429 -7.65 -11.24 -14.34
N GLY A 430 -8.51 -10.79 -13.42
CA GLY A 430 -9.64 -9.91 -13.70
C GLY A 430 -9.83 -8.91 -12.56
N PHE A 431 -10.97 -8.22 -12.57
CA PHE A 431 -11.34 -7.29 -11.51
C PHE A 431 -12.85 -7.22 -11.35
N ASP A 432 -13.31 -6.89 -10.15
CA ASP A 432 -14.72 -6.63 -9.87
C ASP A 432 -15.10 -5.17 -10.16
N TRP A 433 -16.35 -4.78 -9.94
CA TRP A 433 -16.79 -3.39 -10.19
C TRP A 433 -16.29 -2.38 -9.14
N ASN A 434 -15.64 -2.83 -8.07
CA ASN A 434 -14.90 -1.98 -7.14
C ASN A 434 -13.43 -1.79 -7.59
N LEU A 435 -13.05 -2.35 -8.73
CA LEU A 435 -11.69 -2.37 -9.28
C LEU A 435 -10.70 -3.18 -8.43
N GLU A 436 -11.19 -4.14 -7.64
CA GLU A 436 -10.35 -5.06 -6.89
C GLU A 436 -9.89 -6.22 -7.79
N PHE A 437 -8.58 -6.46 -7.82
CA PHE A 437 -7.97 -7.54 -8.60
C PHE A 437 -8.38 -8.91 -8.06
N ASN A 438 -8.75 -9.82 -8.95
CA ASN A 438 -9.14 -11.19 -8.60
C ASN A 438 -8.59 -12.21 -9.61
N TRP A 439 -8.37 -13.44 -9.15
CA TRP A 439 -7.99 -14.57 -9.99
C TRP A 439 -9.22 -15.34 -10.46
N TYR A 440 -9.29 -15.59 -11.76
CA TYR A 440 -10.38 -16.32 -12.41
C TYR A 440 -9.84 -17.52 -13.18
N SER A 441 -10.60 -18.60 -13.23
CA SER A 441 -10.25 -19.75 -14.08
C SER A 441 -10.18 -19.35 -15.57
N ILE A 442 -9.32 -20.03 -16.33
CA ILE A 442 -9.17 -19.78 -17.77
C ILE A 442 -10.51 -20.06 -18.46
N SER A 443 -11.05 -19.05 -19.15
CA SER A 443 -12.28 -19.15 -19.93
C SER A 443 -12.21 -20.20 -21.03
N ASP A 444 -13.35 -20.83 -21.36
CA ASP A 444 -13.44 -21.83 -22.44
C ASP A 444 -12.95 -21.28 -23.78
N ARG A 445 -13.27 -20.02 -24.07
CA ARG A 445 -12.78 -19.32 -25.28
C ARG A 445 -11.25 -19.31 -25.37
N GLU A 446 -10.56 -19.08 -24.25
CA GLU A 446 -9.10 -19.05 -24.24
C GLU A 446 -8.51 -20.47 -24.23
N ARG A 447 -9.22 -21.45 -23.66
CA ARG A 447 -8.85 -22.88 -23.78
C ARG A 447 -8.91 -23.34 -25.24
N GLU A 448 -9.99 -23.02 -25.96
CA GLU A 448 -10.17 -23.38 -27.37
C GLU A 448 -9.20 -22.65 -28.32
N ARG A 449 -8.82 -21.41 -27.99
CA ARG A 449 -7.86 -20.63 -28.79
C ARG A 449 -6.46 -21.27 -28.80
N ARG A 450 -6.02 -21.81 -27.66
CA ARG A 450 -4.69 -22.39 -27.49
C ARG A 450 -4.62 -23.73 -28.20
N LYS A 451 -3.66 -23.90 -29.12
CA LYS A 451 -3.45 -25.20 -29.79
C LYS A 451 -2.60 -26.13 -28.93
N HIS A 452 -1.73 -25.55 -28.11
CA HIS A 452 -0.88 -26.26 -27.16
C HIS A 452 -1.04 -25.67 -25.76
N HIS A 453 -0.96 -26.52 -24.74
CA HIS A 453 -1.13 -26.11 -23.34
C HIS A 453 -0.02 -25.16 -22.84
N LEU A 454 1.15 -25.22 -23.46
CA LEU A 454 2.30 -24.32 -23.25
C LEU A 454 2.19 -22.94 -23.91
N GLU A 455 1.17 -22.69 -24.74
CA GLU A 455 1.01 -21.36 -25.33
C GLU A 455 0.69 -20.32 -24.23
N PRO A 456 1.23 -19.09 -24.35
CA PRO A 456 0.87 -18.00 -23.45
C PRO A 456 -0.64 -17.80 -23.34
N ILE A 457 -1.10 -17.53 -22.13
CA ILE A 457 -2.52 -17.30 -21.82
C ILE A 457 -2.79 -15.79 -21.90
N ARG A 458 -3.81 -15.41 -22.66
CA ARG A 458 -4.28 -14.02 -22.66
C ARG A 458 -5.05 -13.73 -21.38
N THR A 459 -4.63 -12.71 -20.66
CA THR A 459 -5.25 -12.29 -19.39
C THR A 459 -5.81 -10.87 -19.52
N PRO A 460 -7.06 -10.61 -19.09
CA PRO A 460 -7.65 -9.27 -19.11
C PRO A 460 -6.87 -8.24 -18.29
N THR A 461 -6.39 -8.64 -17.10
CA THR A 461 -5.54 -7.83 -16.23
C THR A 461 -4.36 -8.65 -15.70
N MET A 462 -3.43 -7.99 -15.03
CA MET A 462 -2.30 -8.61 -14.32
C MET A 462 -2.29 -8.10 -12.88
N ALA A 463 -1.77 -8.91 -11.94
CA ALA A 463 -1.60 -8.49 -10.55
C ALA A 463 -0.69 -7.26 -10.43
N GLY A 464 0.25 -7.10 -11.38
CA GLY A 464 1.07 -5.91 -11.54
C GLY A 464 2.37 -5.93 -10.75
N GLY A 465 2.57 -6.84 -9.80
CA GLY A 465 3.83 -7.04 -9.08
C GLY A 465 4.98 -7.44 -10.01
N LEU A 466 4.75 -8.47 -10.83
CA LEU A 466 5.76 -9.09 -11.67
C LEU A 466 5.34 -9.05 -13.14
N PHE A 467 6.11 -8.38 -14.00
CA PHE A 467 5.89 -8.41 -15.44
C PHE A 467 7.11 -7.92 -16.25
N ALA A 468 7.18 -8.36 -17.50
CA ALA A 468 8.16 -7.96 -18.50
C ALA A 468 7.50 -7.14 -19.61
N ILE A 469 8.15 -6.07 -20.02
CA ILE A 469 7.69 -5.18 -21.10
C ILE A 469 8.88 -4.62 -21.88
N SER A 470 8.75 -4.48 -23.20
CA SER A 470 9.76 -3.77 -23.98
C SER A 470 9.94 -2.35 -23.43
N LYS A 471 11.19 -1.93 -23.20
CA LYS A 471 11.51 -0.60 -22.68
C LYS A 471 10.89 0.50 -23.55
N SER A 472 11.05 0.41 -24.87
CA SER A 472 10.48 1.41 -25.78
C SER A 472 8.95 1.41 -25.76
N TYR A 473 8.30 0.25 -25.51
CA TYR A 473 6.84 0.17 -25.46
C TYR A 473 6.30 0.75 -24.16
N PHE A 474 7.00 0.52 -23.05
CA PHE A 474 6.70 1.13 -21.77
C PHE A 474 6.63 2.67 -21.86
N TYR A 475 7.58 3.29 -22.56
CA TYR A 475 7.57 4.75 -22.79
C TYR A 475 6.53 5.20 -23.81
N GLU A 476 6.28 4.41 -24.86
CA GLU A 476 5.24 4.70 -25.86
C GLU A 476 3.84 4.71 -25.24
N LEU A 477 3.57 3.84 -24.27
CA LEU A 477 2.34 3.82 -23.49
C LEU A 477 2.20 5.02 -22.53
N GLY A 478 3.20 5.92 -22.51
CA GLY A 478 3.21 7.15 -21.73
C GLY A 478 3.96 7.06 -20.42
N SER A 479 4.57 5.91 -20.07
CA SER A 479 5.41 5.70 -18.86
C SER A 479 4.84 6.33 -17.56
N TYR A 480 3.53 6.55 -17.56
CA TYR A 480 2.71 7.23 -16.56
C TYR A 480 3.22 8.62 -16.11
N PHE A 481 3.46 9.59 -16.99
CA PHE A 481 3.52 11.01 -16.59
C PHE A 481 2.75 11.94 -17.52
N CYS A 482 1.89 12.75 -16.92
CA CYS A 482 1.06 13.76 -17.56
C CYS A 482 1.44 15.14 -17.03
N VAL A 483 1.16 16.16 -17.84
CA VAL A 483 1.16 17.56 -17.38
C VAL A 483 0.08 17.69 -16.31
N ASP A 484 0.44 18.21 -15.15
CA ASP A 484 -0.48 18.43 -14.03
C ASP A 484 -0.24 19.82 -13.45
N ALA A 485 -1.30 20.62 -13.35
CA ALA A 485 -1.22 21.91 -12.71
C ALA A 485 -2.56 22.35 -12.13
N ASN A 486 -2.51 22.98 -10.96
CA ASN A 486 -3.66 23.66 -10.40
C ASN A 486 -3.84 25.03 -11.08
N THR A 487 -5.00 25.25 -11.70
CA THR A 487 -5.30 26.49 -12.44
C THR A 487 -6.22 27.45 -11.70
N ASP A 488 -6.46 27.23 -10.40
CA ASP A 488 -7.15 28.21 -9.57
C ASP A 488 -6.30 29.50 -9.44
N PRO A 489 -6.91 30.69 -9.42
CA PRO A 489 -6.18 31.96 -9.31
C PRO A 489 -5.23 32.08 -8.11
N LYS A 490 -5.49 31.35 -7.03
CA LYS A 490 -4.63 31.28 -5.83
C LYS A 490 -3.28 30.57 -6.07
N HIS A 491 -3.20 29.75 -7.12
CA HIS A 491 -2.02 28.97 -7.49
C HIS A 491 -1.30 29.54 -8.73
N PHE A 492 -1.64 30.76 -9.16
CA PHE A 492 -0.88 31.43 -10.21
C PHE A 492 0.56 31.69 -9.76
N ASN A 493 1.50 31.61 -10.70
CA ASN A 493 2.95 31.63 -10.52
C ASN A 493 3.55 30.38 -9.87
N GLU A 494 2.75 29.34 -9.65
CA GLU A 494 3.24 28.00 -9.31
C GLU A 494 3.70 27.26 -10.57
N PRO A 495 4.73 26.40 -10.45
CA PRO A 495 5.23 25.63 -11.57
C PRO A 495 4.24 24.54 -11.98
N VAL A 496 4.18 24.30 -13.28
CA VAL A 496 3.59 23.09 -13.85
C VAL A 496 4.48 21.91 -13.49
N ILE A 497 3.86 20.84 -13.02
CA ILE A 497 4.57 19.63 -12.63
C ILE A 497 4.26 18.49 -13.61
N SER A 498 5.08 17.44 -13.54
CA SER A 498 4.70 16.15 -14.07
C SER A 498 4.12 15.29 -12.96
N TYR A 499 2.99 14.65 -13.22
CA TYR A 499 2.35 13.76 -12.27
C TYR A 499 1.85 12.50 -12.97
N PRO A 500 1.78 11.35 -12.29
CA PRO A 500 1.20 10.15 -12.88
C PRO A 500 -0.15 10.39 -13.54
N CYS A 501 -0.27 9.99 -14.81
CA CYS A 501 -1.51 10.13 -15.55
C CYS A 501 -2.64 9.37 -14.85
N HIS A 502 -3.63 10.08 -14.31
CA HIS A 502 -4.76 9.47 -13.59
C HIS A 502 -6.07 9.45 -14.40
N ASN A 503 -6.15 10.16 -15.53
CA ASN A 503 -7.31 10.17 -16.45
C ASN A 503 -8.66 10.64 -15.85
N GLU A 504 -8.64 11.24 -14.66
CA GLU A 504 -9.84 11.74 -13.97
C GLU A 504 -10.23 13.16 -14.44
N GLY A 505 -9.43 13.76 -15.33
CA GLY A 505 -9.54 15.17 -15.69
C GLY A 505 -8.90 16.04 -14.61
N GLY A 506 -9.65 16.97 -14.02
CA GLY A 506 -9.13 17.83 -12.96
C GLY A 506 -7.90 18.61 -13.41
N ASN A 507 -6.82 18.56 -12.62
CA ASN A 507 -5.56 19.27 -12.87
C ASN A 507 -4.75 18.73 -14.07
N GLN A 508 -5.14 17.58 -14.64
CA GLN A 508 -4.54 17.01 -15.86
C GLN A 508 -5.37 17.28 -17.11
N PHE A 509 -6.47 18.04 -16.99
CA PHE A 509 -7.30 18.41 -18.12
C PHE A 509 -6.87 19.76 -18.69
N PHE A 510 -6.29 19.75 -19.89
CA PHE A 510 -5.89 20.96 -20.61
C PHE A 510 -6.52 21.02 -22.00
N MET A 511 -6.70 22.24 -22.51
CA MET A 511 -7.17 22.53 -23.86
C MET A 511 -6.11 23.37 -24.59
N LEU A 512 -5.81 22.99 -25.83
CA LEU A 512 -5.04 23.83 -26.75
C LEU A 512 -6.02 24.68 -27.57
N THR A 513 -5.96 26.00 -27.41
CA THR A 513 -6.85 26.92 -28.11
C THR A 513 -6.39 27.20 -29.53
N LYS A 514 -7.30 27.69 -30.39
CA LYS A 514 -6.96 28.12 -31.77
C LYS A 514 -5.94 29.27 -31.82
N ILE A 515 -5.81 30.04 -30.75
CA ILE A 515 -4.83 31.12 -30.63
C ILE A 515 -3.50 30.66 -30.03
N GLY A 516 -3.37 29.37 -29.69
CA GLY A 516 -2.15 28.73 -29.22
C GLY A 516 -1.94 28.79 -27.71
N GLU A 517 -2.98 28.93 -26.90
CA GLU A 517 -2.86 28.82 -25.44
C GLU A 517 -3.07 27.36 -25.00
N ILE A 518 -2.23 26.84 -24.10
CA ILE A 518 -2.54 25.62 -23.34
C ILE A 518 -3.19 26.06 -22.03
N ARG A 519 -4.47 25.75 -21.84
CA ARG A 519 -5.26 26.35 -20.75
C ARG A 519 -6.25 25.39 -20.10
N ARG A 520 -6.63 25.75 -18.87
CA ARG A 520 -7.76 25.20 -18.13
C ARG A 520 -8.43 26.34 -17.37
N ASP A 521 -9.75 26.49 -17.55
CA ASP A 521 -10.53 27.58 -16.99
C ASP A 521 -9.91 28.97 -17.26
N HIS A 522 -9.43 29.65 -16.22
CA HIS A 522 -8.78 30.96 -16.28
C HIS A 522 -7.24 30.90 -16.28
N GLY A 523 -6.64 29.72 -16.08
CA GLY A 523 -5.20 29.53 -16.05
C GLY A 523 -4.63 29.02 -17.38
N CYS A 524 -3.54 29.64 -17.81
CA CYS A 524 -2.77 29.32 -19.01
C CYS A 524 -1.33 28.93 -18.63
N LEU A 525 -0.75 28.01 -19.40
CA LEU A 525 0.68 27.72 -19.27
C LEU A 525 1.50 28.86 -19.86
N GLU A 526 2.46 29.33 -19.08
CA GLU A 526 3.31 30.47 -19.39
C GLU A 526 4.79 30.13 -19.22
N TYR A 527 5.63 30.55 -20.16
CA TYR A 527 7.07 30.44 -20.04
C TYR A 527 7.77 31.76 -20.39
N ASN A 528 8.44 32.34 -19.38
CA ASN A 528 9.05 33.67 -19.46
C ASN A 528 10.53 33.68 -19.90
N GLY A 529 11.02 32.58 -20.48
CA GLY A 529 12.34 32.55 -21.14
C GLY A 529 13.54 32.78 -20.22
N GLY A 530 13.44 32.40 -18.94
CA GLY A 530 14.56 32.49 -17.98
C GLY A 530 15.00 33.91 -17.62
N ILE A 531 14.14 34.94 -17.78
CA ILE A 531 14.49 36.31 -17.41
C ILE A 531 14.38 36.51 -15.89
N ALA A 532 15.55 36.40 -15.24
CA ALA A 532 16.02 37.14 -14.06
C ALA A 532 15.14 37.20 -12.79
N ASP A 533 14.71 36.05 -12.27
CA ASP A 533 14.46 35.93 -10.83
C ASP A 533 15.21 34.70 -10.31
N ILE A 534 16.15 34.95 -9.40
CA ILE A 534 17.37 34.16 -9.10
C ILE A 534 17.12 32.73 -8.55
N ASN A 535 15.86 32.28 -8.50
CA ASN A 535 15.43 31.01 -7.91
C ASN A 535 14.41 30.20 -8.76
N LYS A 536 14.05 30.62 -9.99
CA LYS A 536 12.96 29.99 -10.79
C LYS A 536 13.35 29.59 -12.23
N ASP A 537 14.63 29.36 -12.50
CA ASP A 537 15.11 29.11 -13.86
C ASP A 537 14.43 27.90 -14.54
N ASP A 538 14.01 28.12 -15.78
CA ASP A 538 13.48 27.16 -16.76
C ASP A 538 12.17 26.41 -16.51
N LYS A 539 11.34 26.87 -15.55
CA LYS A 539 10.04 26.25 -15.29
C LYS A 539 8.91 26.88 -16.11
N VAL A 540 8.01 26.03 -16.59
CA VAL A 540 6.70 26.45 -17.09
C VAL A 540 5.80 26.74 -15.89
N LEU A 541 5.10 27.87 -15.90
CA LEU A 541 4.24 28.33 -14.81
C LEU A 541 2.77 28.33 -15.24
N VAL A 542 1.86 28.39 -14.27
CA VAL A 542 0.46 28.72 -14.51
C VAL A 542 0.24 30.21 -14.26
N PHE A 543 -0.38 30.91 -15.21
CA PHE A 543 -0.73 32.32 -15.05
C PHE A 543 -2.11 32.64 -15.64
N SER A 544 -2.61 33.86 -15.42
CA SER A 544 -3.89 34.28 -16.00
C SER A 544 -3.79 34.30 -17.53
N CYS A 545 -4.76 33.66 -18.20
CA CYS A 545 -4.84 33.72 -19.66
C CYS A 545 -5.10 35.15 -20.14
N HIS A 546 -4.26 35.66 -21.07
CA HIS A 546 -4.41 37.01 -21.60
C HIS A 546 -4.56 37.08 -23.13
N GLY A 547 -4.36 35.99 -23.87
CA GLY A 547 -4.58 35.95 -25.32
C GLY A 547 -3.61 36.78 -26.18
N GLU A 548 -2.59 37.39 -25.56
CA GLU A 548 -1.62 38.27 -26.24
C GLU A 548 -0.49 37.48 -26.93
N LYS A 549 -0.56 36.15 -26.92
CA LYS A 549 0.50 35.24 -27.39
C LYS A 549 1.79 35.42 -26.57
N GLY A 550 2.95 35.51 -27.22
CA GLY A 550 4.24 35.69 -26.55
C GLY A 550 4.62 34.48 -25.69
N ASN A 551 4.75 34.73 -24.39
CA ASN A 551 5.08 33.77 -23.33
C ASN A 551 3.97 32.73 -23.04
N GLN A 552 2.75 32.94 -23.53
CA GLN A 552 1.65 31.98 -23.44
C GLN A 552 1.30 31.32 -24.79
N TYR A 553 2.18 31.46 -25.80
CA TYR A 553 1.96 30.91 -27.13
C TYR A 553 2.69 29.58 -27.35
N TRP A 554 1.93 28.55 -27.66
CA TRP A 554 2.38 27.17 -27.82
C TRP A 554 1.92 26.57 -29.15
N ILE A 555 2.74 25.71 -29.73
CA ILE A 555 2.45 24.96 -30.93
C ILE A 555 2.64 23.48 -30.63
N TYR A 556 1.56 22.71 -30.73
CA TYR A 556 1.66 21.25 -30.79
C TYR A 556 1.87 20.83 -32.26
N ASN A 557 3.06 20.33 -32.58
CA ASN A 557 3.47 20.07 -33.97
C ASN A 557 3.25 18.61 -34.41
N GLU A 558 3.43 18.33 -35.70
CA GLU A 558 3.29 16.99 -36.30
C GLU A 558 4.28 15.95 -35.74
N ASN A 559 5.34 16.40 -35.06
CA ASN A 559 6.34 15.55 -34.42
C ASN A 559 6.02 15.23 -32.97
N ASN A 560 4.79 15.51 -32.52
CA ASN A 560 4.30 15.36 -31.15
C ASN A 560 5.10 16.19 -30.13
N GLN A 561 5.65 17.35 -30.52
CA GLN A 561 6.32 18.25 -29.58
C GLN A 561 5.45 19.46 -29.26
N ILE A 562 5.48 19.90 -28.00
CA ILE A 562 4.92 21.17 -27.56
C ILE A 562 6.03 22.21 -27.65
N TYR A 563 6.00 22.99 -28.73
CA TYR A 563 6.98 24.01 -29.07
C TYR A 563 6.56 25.39 -28.58
N HIS A 564 7.49 26.13 -27.98
CA HIS A 564 7.29 27.50 -27.53
C HIS A 564 8.07 28.48 -28.44
N PRO A 565 7.39 29.19 -29.36
CA PRO A 565 8.07 30.01 -30.37
C PRO A 565 8.88 31.17 -29.82
N ALA A 566 8.46 31.77 -28.69
CA ALA A 566 9.13 32.94 -28.14
C ALA A 566 10.53 32.63 -27.58
N SER A 567 10.76 31.38 -27.13
CA SER A 567 12.07 30.91 -26.62
C SER A 567 12.80 29.97 -27.56
N ASN A 568 12.18 29.57 -28.68
CA ASN A 568 12.71 28.58 -29.61
C ASN A 568 13.08 27.24 -28.91
N SER A 569 12.25 26.81 -27.96
CA SER A 569 12.47 25.61 -27.15
C SER A 569 11.21 24.75 -27.06
N CYS A 570 11.40 23.49 -26.70
CA CYS A 570 10.35 22.48 -26.56
C CYS A 570 10.15 22.09 -25.10
N MET A 571 8.90 21.92 -24.72
CA MET A 571 8.51 21.39 -23.42
C MET A 571 9.08 19.98 -23.25
N THR A 572 9.79 19.74 -22.16
CA THR A 572 10.56 18.52 -21.93
C THR A 572 10.30 18.02 -20.52
N LEU A 573 10.01 16.72 -20.36
CA LEU A 573 9.99 16.07 -19.06
C LEU A 573 11.41 16.04 -18.48
N SER A 574 11.57 16.45 -17.22
CA SER A 574 12.86 16.38 -16.54
C SER A 574 13.35 14.94 -16.39
N ASN A 575 14.66 14.76 -16.26
CA ASN A 575 15.24 13.41 -16.09
C ASN A 575 14.79 12.72 -14.79
N ASP A 576 14.43 13.48 -13.76
CA ASP A 576 13.86 12.98 -12.50
C ASP A 576 12.34 12.73 -12.59
N SER A 577 11.70 13.11 -13.71
CA SER A 577 10.25 12.98 -13.93
C SER A 577 9.38 13.73 -12.91
N GLU A 578 9.96 14.70 -12.19
CA GLU A 578 9.24 15.51 -11.19
C GLU A 578 8.72 16.85 -11.74
N HIS A 579 9.35 17.38 -12.80
CA HIS A 579 9.02 18.71 -13.29
C HIS A 579 9.10 18.83 -14.82
N ILE A 580 8.45 19.89 -15.31
CA ILE A 580 8.48 20.26 -16.72
C ILE A 580 9.46 21.40 -16.91
N GLN A 581 10.38 21.23 -17.86
CA GLN A 581 11.39 22.21 -18.22
C GLN A 581 11.38 22.51 -19.72
N MET A 582 12.07 23.56 -20.13
CA MET A 582 12.23 23.94 -21.53
C MET A 582 13.64 23.60 -22.02
N GLN A 583 13.76 22.89 -23.14
CA GLN A 583 15.06 22.56 -23.75
C GLN A 583 15.06 22.84 -25.24
N VAL A 584 16.25 22.90 -25.84
CA VAL A 584 16.40 22.95 -27.31
C VAL A 584 15.64 21.78 -27.92
N CYS A 585 14.82 22.07 -28.93
CA CYS A 585 14.02 21.06 -29.60
C CYS A 585 14.91 20.01 -30.28
N ASP A 586 14.72 18.75 -29.93
CA ASP A 586 15.41 17.59 -30.48
C ASP A 586 14.37 16.53 -30.86
N LEU A 587 14.30 16.22 -32.16
CA LEU A 587 13.36 15.25 -32.69
C LEU A 587 13.61 13.82 -32.18
N SER A 588 14.85 13.51 -31.78
CA SER A 588 15.25 12.22 -31.24
C SER A 588 15.00 12.08 -29.74
N ASN A 589 14.75 13.20 -29.04
CA ASN A 589 14.53 13.19 -27.61
C ASN A 589 13.09 12.75 -27.27
N ALA A 590 12.96 11.55 -26.69
CA ALA A 590 11.68 10.98 -26.27
C ALA A 590 10.98 11.81 -25.18
N ALA A 591 11.72 12.49 -24.30
CA ALA A 591 11.16 13.33 -23.23
C ALA A 591 10.47 14.61 -23.75
N GLN A 592 10.61 14.91 -25.05
CA GLN A 592 9.93 16.01 -25.74
C GLN A 592 8.70 15.57 -26.52
N LYS A 593 8.36 14.27 -26.46
CA LYS A 593 7.21 13.71 -27.18
C LYS A 593 6.02 13.64 -26.25
N TRP A 594 5.00 14.44 -26.55
CA TRP A 594 3.76 14.56 -25.80
C TRP A 594 2.61 13.95 -26.59
N SER A 595 1.69 13.27 -25.92
CA SER A 595 0.47 12.75 -26.54
C SER A 595 -0.73 13.54 -26.05
N TRP A 596 -1.54 14.06 -26.96
CA TRP A 596 -2.80 14.75 -26.64
C TRP A 596 -3.97 13.78 -26.80
N THR A 597 -4.44 13.18 -25.71
CA THR A 597 -5.59 12.28 -25.75
C THR A 597 -6.88 13.08 -25.93
N GLN A 598 -7.39 13.12 -27.16
CA GLN A 598 -8.59 13.86 -27.49
C GLN A 598 -9.83 13.18 -26.87
N ARG A 599 -10.33 13.70 -25.74
CA ARG A 599 -11.73 13.47 -25.37
C ARG A 599 -12.59 14.32 -26.29
N LEU A 600 -13.25 13.67 -27.25
CA LEU A 600 -14.38 14.29 -27.94
C LEU A 600 -15.40 14.65 -26.86
N LEU A 601 -15.51 15.94 -26.54
CA LEU A 601 -16.70 16.47 -25.87
C LEU A 601 -17.84 16.17 -26.84
N ASN A 602 -18.64 15.14 -26.55
CA ASN A 602 -19.80 14.83 -27.35
C ASN A 602 -20.59 16.12 -27.55
N GLU A 603 -20.67 16.55 -28.80
CA GLU A 603 -21.54 17.63 -29.22
C GLU A 603 -22.93 17.34 -28.64
N THR A 604 -23.48 18.34 -27.99
CA THR A 604 -24.86 18.42 -27.55
C THR A 604 -25.79 17.75 -28.57
N ASN A 605 -26.41 16.63 -28.20
CA ASN A 605 -27.60 16.14 -28.88
C ASN A 605 -28.74 17.14 -28.63
N ASN A 606 -28.76 18.19 -29.46
CA ASN A 606 -29.96 18.96 -29.74
C ASN A 606 -30.89 18.08 -30.57
N THR A 607 -31.85 17.43 -29.91
CA THR A 607 -33.26 17.23 -30.35
C THR A 607 -34.12 16.86 -29.17
#